data_AF-A0A6A4GYB9-F1
#
_entry.id   AF-A0A6A4GYB9-F1
#
_cell.length_a   1.000
_cell.length_b   1.000
_cell.length_c   1.000
_cell.angle_alpha   90.00
_cell.angle_beta   90.00
_cell.angle_gamma   90.00
#
_symmetry.space_group_name_H-M   'P 1'
#
loop_
_entity.id
_entity.type
_entity.pdbx_description
1 polymer ?
#
loop_
_entity_poly.entity_id
_entity_poly.type
_entity_poly.pdbx_seq_one_letter_code
_entity_poly.pdbx_strand_id
1 'polypeptide(L)'
;KRFTLNQGQRRAFEIICTNLLKRYVESDEEWIAKDPLRMFLTGPGGTGKTHVVRAVKEVMKYYGLDHTIRALALTGGAACLIEGSTIHKGLGL
;
A
#
# COMPACT_ATOMS: atom_id res chain seq x y z
N LYS A 1 -9.34 15.72 -8.25
CA LYS A 1 -9.54 14.25 -8.34
C LYS A 1 -8.25 13.62 -8.86
N ARG A 2 -7.34 13.16 -8.00
CA ARG A 2 -6.02 12.64 -8.41
C ARG A 2 -6.05 11.14 -8.76
N PHE A 3 -7.03 10.40 -8.25
CA PHE A 3 -7.26 8.97 -8.51
C PHE A 3 -8.72 8.73 -8.85
N THR A 4 -8.97 7.85 -9.81
CA THR A 4 -10.30 7.34 -10.15
C THR A 4 -10.23 5.82 -10.00
N LEU A 5 -10.87 5.29 -8.95
CA LEU A 5 -10.81 3.86 -8.63
C LEU A 5 -12.10 3.17 -9.08
N ASN A 6 -11.97 2.04 -9.77
CA ASN A 6 -13.12 1.15 -10.00
C ASN A 6 -13.57 0.48 -8.69
N GLN A 7 -14.68 -0.25 -8.72
CA GLN A 7 -15.26 -0.85 -7.51
C GLN A 7 -14.28 -1.76 -6.74
N GLY A 8 -13.53 -2.64 -7.44
CA GLY A 8 -12.58 -3.55 -6.80
C GLY A 8 -11.36 -2.82 -6.24
N GLN A 9 -10.83 -1.86 -7.00
CA GLN A 9 -9.74 -0.99 -6.56
C GLN A 9 -10.13 -0.16 -5.34
N ARG A 10 -11.35 0.40 -5.34
CA ARG A 10 -11.89 1.19 -4.24
C ARG A 10 -12.05 0.37 -2.98
N ARG A 11 -12.57 -0.85 -3.08
CA ARG A 11 -12.68 -1.76 -1.93
C ARG A 11 -11.30 -2.07 -1.33
N ALA A 12 -10.32 -2.40 -2.17
CA ALA A 12 -8.96 -2.66 -1.70
C ALA A 12 -8.35 -1.41 -1.03
N PHE A 13 -8.52 -0.25 -1.66
CA PHE A 13 -8.07 1.03 -1.11
C PHE A 13 -8.69 1.33 0.26
N GLU A 14 -10.01 1.17 0.41
CA GLU A 14 -10.72 1.44 1.67
C GLU A 14 -10.25 0.51 2.79
N ILE A 15 -10.06 -0.79 2.51
CA ILE A 15 -9.55 -1.76 3.50
C ILE A 15 -8.15 -1.36 3.97
N ILE A 16 -7.26 -1.05 3.04
CA ILE A 16 -5.87 -0.70 3.35
C ILE A 16 -5.82 0.62 4.12
N CYS A 17 -6.48 1.68 3.62
CA CYS A 17 -6.48 2.99 4.26
C CYS A 17 -7.08 2.93 5.66
N THR A 18 -8.22 2.26 5.85
CA THR A 18 -8.84 2.13 7.18
C THR A 18 -7.89 1.46 8.15
N ASN A 19 -7.21 0.38 7.73
CA ASN A 19 -6.26 -0.32 8.58
C ASN A 19 -5.07 0.57 8.97
N LEU A 20 -4.49 1.30 8.01
CA LEU A 20 -3.33 2.16 8.25
C LEU A 20 -3.68 3.40 9.09
N LEU A 21 -4.81 4.06 8.82
CA LEU A 21 -5.23 5.26 9.54
C LEU A 21 -5.53 4.94 11.01
N LYS A 22 -6.29 3.88 11.28
CA LYS A 22 -6.54 3.44 12.66
C LYS A 22 -5.25 3.16 13.41
N ARG A 23 -4.29 2.51 12.75
CA ARG A 23 -3.05 2.09 13.39
C ARG A 23 -2.05 3.23 13.61
N TYR A 24 -1.86 4.10 12.62
CA TYR A 24 -0.76 5.07 12.62
C TYR A 24 -1.20 6.53 12.81
N VAL A 25 -2.45 6.87 12.52
CA VAL A 25 -2.96 8.24 12.66
C VAL A 25 -3.80 8.37 13.91
N GLU A 26 -4.75 7.46 14.11
CA GLU A 26 -5.62 7.45 15.29
C GLU A 26 -4.95 6.81 16.50
N SER A 27 -3.91 5.99 16.27
CA SER A 27 -3.22 5.22 17.31
C SER A 27 -4.18 4.41 18.19
N ASP A 28 -5.22 3.83 17.56
CA ASP A 28 -6.24 3.00 18.21
C ASP A 28 -5.58 1.76 18.84
N GLU A 29 -5.50 1.71 20.17
CA GLU A 29 -4.82 0.64 20.91
C GLU A 29 -5.43 -0.74 20.64
N GLU A 30 -6.76 -0.82 20.55
CA GLU A 30 -7.47 -2.07 20.25
C GLU A 30 -7.12 -2.56 18.83
N TRP A 31 -7.01 -1.63 17.88
CA TRP A 31 -6.61 -1.95 16.52
C TRP A 31 -5.13 -2.28 16.40
N ILE A 32 -4.28 -1.62 17.19
CA ILE A 32 -2.84 -1.89 17.24
C ILE A 32 -2.57 -3.30 17.79
N ALA A 33 -3.35 -3.73 18.78
CA ALA A 33 -3.26 -5.06 19.38
C ALA A 33 -3.68 -6.21 18.44
N LYS A 34 -4.47 -5.91 17.39
CA LYS A 34 -4.87 -6.90 16.38
C LYS A 34 -3.72 -7.25 15.43
N ASP A 35 -3.81 -8.44 14.83
CA ASP A 35 -2.89 -8.88 13.79
C ASP A 35 -2.82 -7.85 12.63
N PRO A 36 -1.62 -7.63 12.06
CA PRO A 36 -1.47 -6.72 10.94
C PRO A 36 -2.24 -7.22 9.71
N LEU A 37 -2.78 -6.30 8.91
CA LEU A 37 -3.47 -6.64 7.67
C LEU A 37 -2.53 -7.39 6.72
N ARG A 38 -2.87 -8.65 6.42
CA ARG A 38 -2.23 -9.47 5.39
C ARG A 38 -3.19 -9.60 4.21
N MET A 39 -2.89 -8.91 3.12
CA MET A 39 -3.76 -8.87 1.95
C MET A 39 -3.02 -9.36 0.71
N PHE A 40 -3.61 -10.34 0.02
CA PHE A 40 -3.17 -10.74 -1.33
C PHE A 40 -4.08 -10.10 -2.38
N LEU A 41 -3.61 -9.02 -3.02
CA LEU A 41 -4.32 -8.35 -4.09
C LEU A 41 -3.92 -8.94 -5.45
N THR A 42 -4.80 -9.73 -6.05
CA THR A 42 -4.56 -10.39 -7.34
C THR A 42 -5.50 -9.90 -8.45
N GLY A 43 -5.24 -10.33 -9.68
CA GLY A 43 -6.02 -10.03 -10.87
C GLY A 43 -5.13 -9.97 -12.11
N PRO A 44 -5.72 -9.97 -13.32
CA PRO A 44 -4.98 -9.92 -14.58
C PRO A 44 -3.96 -8.76 -14.67
N GLY A 45 -3.01 -8.88 -15.61
CA GLY A 45 -2.12 -7.78 -15.96
C GLY A 45 -2.91 -6.53 -16.36
N GLY A 46 -2.44 -5.35 -15.98
CA GLY A 46 -3.08 -4.07 -16.37
C GLY A 46 -4.32 -3.65 -15.56
N THR A 47 -4.78 -4.43 -14.57
CA THR A 47 -5.98 -4.09 -13.77
C THR A 47 -5.78 -3.00 -12.71
N GLY A 48 -4.62 -2.36 -12.67
CA GLY A 48 -4.37 -1.21 -11.78
C GLY A 48 -4.12 -1.56 -10.32
N LYS A 49 -3.59 -2.75 -10.00
CA LYS A 49 -3.17 -3.10 -8.63
C LYS A 49 -2.18 -2.07 -8.04
N THR A 50 -1.16 -1.71 -8.82
CA THR A 50 -0.20 -0.65 -8.45
C THR A 50 -0.88 0.71 -8.28
N HIS A 51 -1.96 0.98 -9.03
CA HIS A 51 -2.72 2.23 -8.91
C HIS A 51 -3.39 2.35 -7.53
N VAL A 52 -3.90 1.24 -6.97
CA VAL A 52 -4.44 1.19 -5.60
C VAL A 52 -3.36 1.54 -4.58
N VAL A 53 -2.19 0.91 -4.67
CA VAL A 53 -1.08 1.15 -3.73
C VAL A 53 -0.60 2.61 -3.79
N ARG A 54 -0.53 3.20 -5.00
CA ARG A 54 -0.20 4.63 -5.16
C ARG A 54 -1.26 5.55 -4.54
N ALA A 55 -2.55 5.22 -4.68
CA ALA A 55 -3.62 5.98 -4.05
C ALA A 55 -3.50 5.94 -2.51
N VAL A 56 -3.22 4.77 -1.93
CA VAL A 56 -2.97 4.62 -0.48
C VAL A 56 -1.77 5.46 -0.05
N LYS A 57 -0.66 5.42 -0.80
CA LYS A 57 0.54 6.19 -0.48
C LYS A 57 0.27 7.70 -0.44
N GLU A 58 -0.59 8.21 -1.32
CA GLU A 58 -0.98 9.63 -1.33
C GLU A 58 -1.84 10.01 -0.11
N VAL A 59 -2.67 9.09 0.41
CA VAL A 59 -3.36 9.31 1.70
C VAL A 59 -2.35 9.38 2.83
N MET A 60 -1.42 8.43 2.91
CA MET A 60 -0.41 8.45 3.98
C MET A 60 0.50 9.69 3.88
N LYS A 61 0.80 10.14 2.66
CA LYS A 61 1.56 11.36 2.41
C LYS A 61 0.85 12.61 2.95
N TYR A 62 -0.48 12.67 2.84
CA TYR A 62 -1.25 13.76 3.43
C TYR A 62 -1.05 13.87 4.94
N TYR A 63 -0.83 12.75 5.63
CA TYR A 63 -0.50 12.70 7.07
C TYR A 63 1.02 12.75 7.36
N GLY A 64 1.88 12.91 6.35
CA GLY A 64 3.34 12.88 6.52
C GLY A 64 3.92 11.49 6.82
N LEU A 65 3.15 10.42 6.60
CA LEU A 65 3.47 9.04 6.96
C LEU A 65 3.80 8.16 5.75
N ASP A 66 4.01 8.72 4.55
CA ASP A 66 4.30 7.92 3.35
C ASP A 66 5.64 7.16 3.43
N HIS A 67 6.59 7.67 4.24
CA HIS A 67 7.86 7.01 4.54
C HIS A 67 7.68 5.64 5.25
N THR A 68 6.51 5.37 5.84
CA THR A 68 6.18 4.09 6.48
C THR A 68 5.85 3.00 5.45
N ILE A 69 5.58 3.36 4.20
CA ILE A 69 5.25 2.42 3.13
C ILE A 69 6.50 2.09 2.31
N ARG A 70 6.93 0.83 2.35
CA ARG A 70 7.97 0.29 1.45
C ARG A 70 7.36 -0.57 0.35
N ALA A 71 7.67 -0.24 -0.90
CA ALA A 71 7.30 -1.03 -2.07
C ALA A 71 8.46 -1.97 -2.45
N LEU A 72 8.17 -3.26 -2.57
CA LEU A 72 9.14 -4.30 -2.92
C LEU A 72 8.69 -5.08 -4.16
N ALA A 73 9.64 -5.49 -4.98
CA ALA A 73 9.41 -6.36 -6.14
C ALA A 73 10.48 -7.44 -6.26
N LEU A 74 10.22 -8.47 -7.07
CA LEU A 74 11.15 -9.58 -7.30
C LEU A 74 12.29 -9.21 -8.26
N THR A 75 12.01 -8.40 -9.29
CA THR A 75 12.97 -7.99 -10.32
C THR A 75 13.25 -6.50 -10.27
N GLY A 76 14.43 -6.09 -10.74
CA GLY A 76 14.83 -4.67 -10.79
C GLY A 76 13.89 -3.83 -11.66
N GLY A 77 13.45 -4.35 -12.81
CA GLY A 77 12.48 -3.67 -13.67
C GLY A 77 11.14 -3.43 -12.99
N ALA A 78 10.59 -4.44 -12.30
CA ALA A 78 9.34 -4.28 -11.55
C ALA A 78 9.49 -3.32 -10.36
N ALA A 79 10.64 -3.34 -9.67
CA ALA A 79 10.95 -2.41 -8.59
C ALA A 79 10.97 -0.96 -9.09
N CYS A 80 11.60 -0.71 -10.24
CA CYS A 80 11.63 0.60 -10.88
C CYS A 80 10.20 1.11 -11.19
N LEU A 81 9.34 0.25 -11.75
CA LEU A 81 7.96 0.61 -12.11
C LEU A 81 7.08 1.00 -10.91
N ILE A 82 7.35 0.46 -9.72
CA ILE A 82 6.60 0.77 -8.50
C ILE A 82 7.31 1.80 -7.62
N GLU A 83 8.39 2.42 -8.11
CA GLU A 83 9.23 3.37 -7.35
C GLU A 83 9.70 2.77 -6.01
N GLY A 84 10.08 1.50 -6.06
CA GLY A 84 10.46 0.70 -4.90
C GLY A 84 11.86 0.11 -5.03
N SER A 85 12.09 -0.99 -4.31
CA SER A 85 13.35 -1.74 -4.37
C SER A 85 13.08 -3.21 -4.61
N THR A 86 14.13 -3.96 -4.98
CA THR A 86 14.01 -5.43 -4.99
C THR A 86 13.88 -5.94 -3.55
N ILE A 87 13.25 -7.10 -3.37
CA ILE A 87 13.13 -7.71 -2.04
C ILE A 87 14.49 -7.90 -1.36
N HIS A 88 15.51 -8.34 -2.12
CA HIS A 88 16.89 -8.48 -1.67
C HIS A 88 17.45 -7.16 -1.13
N LYS A 89 17.44 -6.11 -1.96
CA LYS A 89 17.97 -4.80 -1.56
C LYS A 89 17.16 -4.17 -0.42
N GLY A 90 15.83 -4.26 -0.46
CA GLY A 90 14.95 -3.59 0.49
C GLY A 90 14.95 -4.23 1.88
N LEU A 91 15.29 -5.52 1.97
CA LEU A 91 15.38 -6.28 3.22
C LEU A 91 16.82 -6.59 3.66
N GLY A 92 17.83 -6.30 2.82
CA GLY A 92 19.24 -6.57 3.12
C GLY A 92 19.62 -8.05 3.02
N LEU A 93 19.00 -8.78 2.09
CA LEU A 93 19.25 -10.21 1.80
C LEU A 93 20.21 -10.39 0.63
#